data_AF-A0A8G2C2W9-F1
#
_entry.id   AF-A0A8G2C2W9-F1
#
_cell.length_a   1.000
_cell.length_b   1.000
_cell.length_c   1.000
_cell.angle_alpha   90.00
_cell.angle_beta   90.00
_cell.angle_gamma   90.00
#
_symmetry.space_group_name_H-M   'P 1'
#
loop_
_entity.id
_entity.type
_entity.pdbx_description
1 polymer ?
#
loop_
_entity_poly.entity_id
_entity_poly.type
_entity_poly.pdbx_seq_one_letter_code
_entity_poly.pdbx_strand_id
1 'polypeptide(L)'
;MQLLLETLERVRSGESNFDPASESESDLQAFQKVANRLLEAKQQGLIHDAKFLKARTRGNMFFRAAVVLGGLTYQGEKLLESEPSIPQSTTKEVVTLDIFISHSTDDSELAAAFISLLRAALPIEPTRIRCTSVEGYRLPAGSSFNEQLRSEVFDATVLVALLSASSLKSTYTLFELGARWGAQKYLAPVLVRGTLVAALRQPLSSLNAIPAKSESDVSQLIDTIAERLNVQAFPHYSYAGDLRSFCEAGK
;
A
#
# COMPACT_ATOMS: atom_id res chain seq x y z
N MET A 1 3.60 27.21 9.67
CA MET A 1 2.95 25.97 9.24
C MET A 1 2.85 25.91 7.72
N GLN A 2 2.11 26.81 7.06
CA GLN A 2 1.89 26.80 5.61
C GLN A 2 3.15 26.57 4.73
N LEU A 3 4.23 27.35 4.90
CA LEU A 3 5.46 27.18 4.10
C LEU A 3 6.16 25.82 4.31
N LEU A 4 6.02 25.21 5.49
CA LEU A 4 6.56 23.86 5.75
C LEU A 4 5.81 22.85 4.88
N LEU A 5 4.47 22.90 4.88
CA LEU A 5 3.63 22.01 4.10
C LEU A 5 3.89 22.17 2.59
N GLU A 6 3.94 23.41 2.09
CA GLU A 6 4.31 23.70 0.69
C GLU A 6 5.69 23.12 0.32
N THR A 7 6.65 23.16 1.25
CA THR A 7 7.98 22.60 1.02
C THR A 7 7.95 21.06 1.01
N LEU A 8 7.16 20.44 1.90
CA LEU A 8 6.98 18.99 1.93
C LEU A 8 6.22 18.48 0.70
N GLU A 9 5.24 19.23 0.19
CA GLU A 9 4.52 18.92 -1.06
C GLU A 9 5.46 18.89 -2.26
N ARG A 10 6.41 19.82 -2.33
CA ARG A 10 7.46 19.82 -3.36
C ARG A 10 8.35 18.57 -3.25
N VAL A 11 8.72 18.17 -2.04
CA VAL A 11 9.46 16.90 -1.83
C VAL A 11 8.62 15.69 -2.25
N ARG A 12 7.32 15.68 -1.91
CA ARG A 12 6.37 14.62 -2.29
C ARG A 12 6.21 14.48 -3.80
N SER A 13 6.22 15.61 -4.53
CA SER A 13 6.16 15.62 -5.99
C SER A 13 7.48 15.24 -6.68
N GLY A 14 8.52 14.90 -5.90
CA GLY A 14 9.81 14.41 -6.38
C GLY A 14 10.92 15.47 -6.47
N GLU A 15 10.67 16.71 -6.02
CA GLU A 15 11.71 17.73 -5.97
C GLU A 15 12.74 17.39 -4.88
N SER A 16 13.98 17.15 -5.29
CA SER A 16 15.08 16.76 -4.40
C SER A 16 16.19 17.79 -4.32
N ASN A 17 16.24 18.77 -5.23
CA ASN A 17 17.22 19.85 -5.24
C ASN A 17 16.49 21.18 -5.08
N PHE A 18 16.93 21.97 -4.11
CA PHE A 18 16.37 23.27 -3.80
C PHE A 18 17.48 24.31 -3.83
N ASP A 19 17.33 25.28 -4.72
CA ASP A 19 18.28 26.36 -4.97
C ASP A 19 17.56 27.72 -4.93
N PRO A 20 18.27 28.82 -4.64
CA PRO A 20 17.74 30.16 -4.86
C PRO A 20 17.51 30.41 -6.35
N ALA A 21 16.48 31.18 -6.70
CA ALA A 21 16.15 31.49 -8.09
C ALA A 21 17.25 32.28 -8.82
N SER A 22 18.01 33.09 -8.09
CA SER A 22 19.21 33.79 -8.57
C SER A 22 20.15 34.13 -7.41
N GLU A 23 21.29 34.75 -7.71
CA GLU A 23 22.22 35.27 -6.68
C GLU A 23 21.81 36.65 -6.13
N SER A 24 20.62 37.15 -6.45
CA SER A 24 20.09 38.39 -5.89
C SER A 24 19.87 38.27 -4.37
N GLU A 25 20.02 39.36 -3.63
CA GLU A 25 19.85 39.36 -2.18
C GLU A 25 18.42 38.95 -1.76
N SER A 26 17.40 39.35 -2.54
CA SER A 26 16.01 38.97 -2.30
C SER A 26 15.76 37.48 -2.47
N ASP A 27 16.33 36.86 -3.52
CA ASP A 27 16.13 35.43 -3.78
C ASP A 27 16.89 34.57 -2.78
N LEU A 28 18.08 35.00 -2.37
CA LEU A 28 18.84 34.35 -1.30
C LEU A 28 18.08 34.38 0.03
N GLN A 29 17.45 35.51 0.38
CA GLN A 29 16.61 35.63 1.58
C GLN A 29 15.35 34.78 1.50
N ALA A 30 14.68 34.74 0.34
CA ALA A 30 13.52 33.87 0.13
C ALA A 30 13.90 32.39 0.30
N PHE A 31 15.03 31.99 -0.28
CA PHE A 31 15.56 30.64 -0.17
C PHE A 31 15.92 30.25 1.28
N GLN A 32 16.41 31.19 2.11
CA GLN A 32 16.66 30.88 3.53
C GLN A 32 15.40 30.37 4.23
N LYS A 33 14.22 30.88 3.90
CA LYS A 33 12.97 30.43 4.51
C LYS A 33 12.68 28.97 4.15
N VAL A 34 12.86 28.60 2.89
CA VAL A 34 12.69 27.21 2.39
C VAL A 34 13.73 26.28 3.02
N ALA A 35 15.01 26.65 3.00
CA ALA A 35 16.09 25.84 3.56
C ALA A 35 15.91 25.60 5.07
N ASN A 36 15.43 26.60 5.82
CA ASN A 36 15.09 26.42 7.23
C ASN A 36 13.91 25.45 7.43
N ARG A 37 12.90 25.43 6.55
CA ARG A 37 11.81 24.44 6.61
C ARG A 37 12.28 23.04 6.29
N LEU A 38 13.19 22.86 5.34
CA LEU A 38 13.82 21.56 5.09
C LEU A 38 14.66 21.09 6.29
N LEU A 39 15.37 22.01 6.95
CA LEU A 39 16.14 21.68 8.15
C LEU A 39 15.22 21.26 9.31
N GLU A 40 14.14 22.01 9.52
CA GLU A 40 13.10 21.68 10.50
C GLU A 40 12.45 20.32 10.19
N ALA A 41 12.06 20.08 8.94
CA ALA A 41 11.48 18.81 8.49
C ALA A 41 12.42 17.63 8.78
N LYS A 42 13.71 17.79 8.54
CA LYS A 42 14.72 16.78 8.89
C LYS A 42 14.80 16.55 10.39
N GLN A 43 14.83 17.61 11.20
CA GLN A 43 14.90 17.51 12.66
C GLN A 43 13.66 16.84 13.26
N GLN A 44 12.50 17.06 12.66
CA GLN A 44 11.23 16.45 13.04
C GLN A 44 11.03 15.04 12.44
N GLY A 45 11.97 14.55 11.63
CA GLY A 45 11.88 13.24 11.00
C GLY A 45 10.79 13.14 9.92
N LEU A 46 10.38 14.25 9.30
CA LEU A 46 9.39 14.31 8.22
C LEU A 46 9.99 13.98 6.85
N ILE A 47 11.31 14.13 6.70
CA ILE A 47 12.09 13.72 5.53
C ILE A 47 13.25 12.82 5.97
N HIS A 48 13.68 11.91 5.09
CA HIS A 48 14.71 10.91 5.41
C HIS A 48 16.07 11.54 5.76
N ASP A 49 16.61 12.36 4.87
CA ASP A 49 17.79 13.20 5.16
C ASP A 49 17.79 14.44 4.23
N ALA A 50 18.57 15.45 4.61
CA ALA A 50 18.87 16.60 3.77
C ALA A 50 20.29 17.10 4.02
N LYS A 51 21.00 17.43 2.95
CA LYS A 51 22.31 18.09 2.95
C LYS A 51 22.15 19.55 2.57
N PHE A 52 22.90 20.41 3.26
CA PHE A 52 22.79 21.85 3.10
C PHE A 52 24.16 22.43 2.76
N LEU A 53 24.25 23.10 1.63
CA LEU A 53 25.41 23.91 1.29
C LEU A 53 25.23 25.28 1.93
N LYS A 54 26.20 25.69 2.76
CA LYS A 54 26.20 27.00 3.41
C LYS A 54 27.37 27.83 2.89
N ALA A 55 27.18 29.13 2.78
CA ALA A 55 28.23 30.09 2.46
C ALA A 55 28.22 31.26 3.45
N ARG A 56 29.29 32.06 3.38
CA ARG A 56 29.52 33.19 4.27
C ARG A 56 29.70 34.45 3.44
N THR A 57 28.89 35.48 3.74
CA THR A 57 29.02 36.81 3.12
C THR A 57 28.85 37.85 4.21
N ARG A 58 29.77 38.84 4.28
CA ARG A 58 29.74 39.94 5.26
C ARG A 58 29.56 39.46 6.72
N GLY A 59 30.20 38.33 7.07
CA GLY A 59 30.16 37.76 8.42
C GLY A 59 28.96 36.86 8.72
N ASN A 60 27.90 36.88 7.92
CA ASN A 60 26.71 36.07 8.15
C ASN A 60 26.73 34.77 7.33
N MET A 61 26.24 33.67 7.92
CA MET A 61 26.13 32.36 7.27
C MET A 61 24.74 32.20 6.67
N PHE A 62 24.64 31.69 5.44
CA PHE A 62 23.38 31.46 4.74
C PHE A 62 23.43 30.17 3.91
N PHE A 63 22.27 29.57 3.66
CA PHE A 63 22.10 28.42 2.77
C PHE A 63 22.21 28.86 1.31
N ARG A 64 22.97 28.12 0.50
CA ARG A 64 23.06 28.29 -0.96
C ARG A 64 22.38 27.18 -1.75
N ALA A 65 22.21 26.02 -1.13
CA ALA A 65 21.54 24.88 -1.73
C ALA A 65 21.08 23.93 -0.63
N ALA A 66 20.03 23.17 -0.90
CA ALA A 66 19.61 22.05 -0.09
C ALA A 66 19.27 20.86 -0.99
N VAL A 67 19.77 19.68 -0.66
CA VAL A 67 19.50 18.43 -1.37
C VAL A 67 18.82 17.47 -0.40
N VAL A 68 17.60 17.06 -0.72
CA VAL A 68 16.84 16.07 0.02
C VAL A 68 17.22 14.67 -0.46
N LEU A 69 17.49 13.77 0.47
CA LEU A 69 17.89 12.39 0.21
C LEU A 69 16.81 11.47 0.78
N GLY A 70 16.15 10.70 -0.09
CA GLY A 70 15.16 9.70 0.31
C GLY A 70 13.72 10.20 0.46
N GLY A 71 13.42 11.48 0.17
CA GLY A 71 12.05 12.00 0.14
C GLY A 71 11.38 12.12 1.52
N LEU A 72 10.04 12.08 1.54
CA LEU A 72 9.24 12.11 2.76
C LEU A 72 9.35 10.79 3.54
N THR A 73 9.28 10.88 4.87
CA THR A 73 9.02 9.71 5.71
C THR A 73 7.52 9.49 5.85
N TYR A 74 7.12 8.36 6.46
CA TYR A 74 5.72 8.13 6.84
C TYR A 74 5.10 9.27 7.67
N GLN A 75 5.87 9.90 8.56
CA GLN A 75 5.37 11.03 9.36
C GLN A 75 5.17 12.28 8.50
N GLY A 76 6.02 12.49 7.49
CA GLY A 76 5.86 13.56 6.51
C GLY A 76 4.58 13.41 5.69
N GLU A 77 4.30 12.20 5.20
CA GLU A 77 3.07 11.90 4.45
C GLU A 77 1.82 12.13 5.31
N LYS A 78 1.80 11.57 6.52
CA LYS A 78 0.67 11.71 7.44
C LYS A 78 0.38 13.17 7.81
N LEU A 79 1.41 14.01 7.92
CA LEU A 79 1.25 15.43 8.20
C LEU A 79 0.51 16.14 7.06
N LEU A 80 0.85 15.83 5.80
CA LEU A 80 0.19 16.39 4.62
C LEU A 80 -1.26 15.91 4.47
N GLU A 81 -1.58 14.70 4.90
CA GLU A 81 -2.95 14.16 4.90
C GLU A 81 -3.87 14.80 5.96
N SER A 82 -3.30 15.44 7.00
CA SER A 82 -4.04 15.93 8.17
C SER A 82 -4.58 17.36 8.09
N GLU A 83 -4.27 18.13 7.04
CA GLU A 83 -4.90 19.44 6.78
C GLU A 83 -5.96 19.34 5.65
N PRO A 84 -7.12 20.03 5.79
CA PRO A 84 -8.15 20.05 4.76
C PRO A 84 -7.66 20.85 3.54
N SER A 85 -7.34 20.13 2.46
CA SER A 85 -6.95 20.70 1.18
C SER A 85 -8.10 21.50 0.53
N ILE A 86 -7.83 22.77 0.20
CA ILE A 86 -8.62 23.62 -0.71
C ILE A 86 -8.72 22.92 -2.07
N PRO A 87 -9.90 22.88 -2.71
CA PRO A 87 -10.13 22.03 -3.87
C PRO A 87 -9.47 22.62 -5.13
N GLN A 88 -8.43 21.96 -5.63
CA GLN A 88 -8.07 22.05 -7.04
C GLN A 88 -8.53 20.79 -7.76
N SER A 89 -9.53 21.00 -8.60
CA SER A 89 -10.13 20.07 -9.55
C SER A 89 -9.06 19.43 -10.45
N THR A 90 -8.85 18.14 -10.26
CA THR A 90 -9.10 17.11 -11.28
C THR A 90 -9.17 15.77 -10.55
N THR A 91 -10.38 15.36 -10.16
CA THR A 91 -10.62 13.98 -9.75
C THR A 91 -10.43 13.08 -10.97
N LYS A 92 -9.18 12.66 -11.21
CA LYS A 92 -8.99 11.23 -11.48
C LYS A 92 -9.51 10.57 -10.23
N GLU A 93 -10.65 9.89 -10.31
CA GLU A 93 -10.98 8.88 -9.32
C GLU A 93 -9.74 8.00 -9.21
N VAL A 94 -9.00 8.14 -8.11
CA VAL A 94 -8.00 7.16 -7.75
C VAL A 94 -8.84 5.94 -7.40
N VAL A 95 -8.98 5.02 -8.37
CA VAL A 95 -9.60 3.73 -8.11
C VAL A 95 -8.72 3.06 -7.06
N THR A 96 -9.14 3.17 -5.81
CA THR A 96 -8.44 2.55 -4.69
C THR A 96 -8.64 1.05 -4.80
N LEU A 97 -7.52 0.32 -4.84
CA LEU A 97 -7.54 -1.12 -4.85
C LEU A 97 -8.08 -1.60 -3.50
N ASP A 98 -9.07 -2.48 -3.51
CA ASP A 98 -9.68 -2.97 -2.27
C ASP A 98 -9.00 -4.23 -1.77
N ILE A 99 -8.86 -5.20 -2.67
CA ILE A 99 -8.44 -6.55 -2.32
C ILE A 99 -7.26 -6.95 -3.20
N PHE A 100 -6.19 -7.37 -2.56
CA PHE A 100 -5.06 -8.04 -3.20
C PHE A 100 -5.07 -9.53 -2.83
N ILE A 101 -4.99 -10.41 -3.81
CA ILE A 101 -4.96 -11.87 -3.59
C ILE A 101 -3.56 -12.41 -3.93
N SER A 102 -2.79 -12.73 -2.90
CA SER A 102 -1.47 -13.35 -3.03
C SER A 102 -1.58 -14.88 -2.97
N HIS A 103 -0.96 -15.57 -3.93
CA HIS A 103 -0.99 -17.03 -4.04
C HIS A 103 0.14 -17.54 -4.96
N SER A 104 0.32 -18.86 -5.04
CA SER A 104 1.19 -19.47 -6.06
C SER A 104 0.46 -19.53 -7.40
N THR A 105 1.16 -19.42 -8.53
CA THR A 105 0.55 -19.66 -9.85
C THR A 105 -0.10 -21.06 -9.96
N ASP A 106 0.39 -22.05 -9.22
CA ASP A 106 -0.21 -23.40 -9.12
C ASP A 106 -1.63 -23.40 -8.51
N ASP A 107 -1.99 -22.31 -7.83
CA ASP A 107 -3.27 -22.12 -7.13
C ASP A 107 -4.21 -21.17 -7.90
N SER A 108 -3.94 -20.89 -9.18
CA SER A 108 -4.71 -19.91 -9.97
C SER A 108 -6.20 -20.24 -10.06
N GLU A 109 -6.55 -21.52 -10.22
CA GLU A 109 -7.96 -21.96 -10.25
C GLU A 109 -8.66 -21.71 -8.90
N LEU A 110 -7.96 -21.94 -7.80
CA LEU A 110 -8.47 -21.69 -6.46
C LEU A 110 -8.61 -20.19 -6.20
N ALA A 111 -7.65 -19.38 -6.65
CA ALA A 111 -7.75 -17.93 -6.58
C ALA A 111 -8.93 -17.41 -7.40
N ALA A 112 -9.21 -17.98 -8.58
CA ALA A 112 -10.39 -17.66 -9.36
C ALA A 112 -11.69 -18.02 -8.62
N ALA A 113 -11.76 -19.18 -7.96
CA ALA A 113 -12.92 -19.56 -7.14
C ALA A 113 -13.14 -18.58 -5.97
N PHE A 114 -12.06 -18.14 -5.32
CA PHE A 114 -12.14 -17.13 -4.26
C PHE A 114 -12.63 -15.77 -4.77
N ILE A 115 -12.18 -15.35 -5.95
CA ILE A 115 -12.67 -14.14 -6.61
C ILE A 115 -14.17 -14.23 -6.91
N SER A 116 -14.64 -15.37 -7.43
CA SER A 116 -16.08 -15.60 -7.66
C SER A 116 -16.88 -15.47 -6.37
N LEU A 117 -16.39 -16.06 -5.27
CA LEU A 117 -17.00 -15.90 -3.94
C LEU A 117 -17.05 -14.43 -3.50
N LEU A 118 -15.94 -13.70 -3.58
CA LEU A 118 -15.91 -12.27 -3.23
C LEU A 118 -16.91 -11.46 -4.05
N ARG A 119 -17.02 -11.74 -5.35
CA ARG A 119 -17.95 -11.08 -6.27
C ARG A 119 -19.42 -11.43 -6.01
N ALA A 120 -19.70 -12.64 -5.55
CA ALA A 120 -21.04 -13.06 -5.16
C ALA A 120 -21.45 -12.54 -3.78
N ALA A 121 -20.47 -12.27 -2.91
CA ALA A 121 -20.71 -11.89 -1.51
C ALA A 121 -20.60 -10.38 -1.25
N LEU A 122 -19.87 -9.61 -2.05
CA LEU A 122 -19.59 -8.20 -1.81
C LEU A 122 -19.94 -7.31 -3.02
N PRO A 123 -20.48 -6.09 -2.80
CA PRO A 123 -20.77 -5.14 -3.87
C PRO A 123 -19.50 -4.41 -4.32
N ILE A 124 -18.53 -5.14 -4.87
CA ILE A 124 -17.24 -4.61 -5.33
C ILE A 124 -17.01 -4.84 -6.82
N GLU A 125 -16.50 -3.83 -7.53
CA GLU A 125 -16.17 -3.93 -8.96
C GLU A 125 -14.92 -4.79 -9.21
N PRO A 126 -14.80 -5.49 -10.37
CA PRO A 126 -13.66 -6.38 -10.62
C PRO A 126 -12.34 -5.60 -10.64
N THR A 127 -12.40 -4.34 -11.07
CA THR A 127 -11.26 -3.42 -11.13
C THR A 127 -10.66 -3.07 -9.77
N ARG A 128 -11.38 -3.34 -8.66
CA ARG A 128 -10.91 -3.15 -7.28
C ARG A 128 -10.27 -4.40 -6.69
N ILE A 129 -10.16 -5.49 -7.46
CA ILE A 129 -9.52 -6.74 -7.05
C ILE A 129 -8.26 -6.96 -7.89
N ARG A 130 -7.12 -7.23 -7.23
CA ARG A 130 -5.87 -7.59 -7.88
C ARG A 130 -5.55 -9.06 -7.69
N CYS A 131 -5.35 -9.76 -8.80
CA CYS A 131 -4.86 -11.13 -8.84
C CYS A 131 -4.14 -11.37 -10.18
N THR A 132 -2.81 -11.39 -10.18
CA THR A 132 -2.01 -11.31 -11.42
C THR A 132 -2.02 -12.59 -12.28
N SER A 133 -2.35 -13.74 -11.69
CA SER A 133 -2.45 -15.01 -12.42
C SER A 133 -3.81 -15.20 -13.09
N VAL A 134 -4.87 -14.58 -12.57
CA VAL A 134 -6.26 -14.77 -13.04
C VAL A 134 -6.59 -13.72 -14.10
N GLU A 135 -7.12 -14.16 -15.24
CA GLU A 135 -7.53 -13.28 -16.33
C GLU A 135 -8.61 -12.29 -15.88
N GLY A 136 -8.55 -11.05 -16.37
CA GLY A 136 -9.45 -9.97 -15.96
C GLY A 136 -9.05 -9.25 -14.67
N TYR A 137 -8.12 -9.80 -13.88
CA TYR A 137 -7.65 -9.21 -12.61
C TYR A 137 -6.15 -8.86 -12.63
N ARG A 138 -5.53 -8.98 -13.82
CA ARG A 138 -4.11 -8.68 -14.06
C ARG A 138 -3.84 -7.19 -14.17
N LEU A 139 -2.58 -6.82 -13.98
CA LEU A 139 -2.13 -5.43 -14.14
C LEU A 139 -2.51 -4.87 -15.52
N PRO A 140 -2.80 -3.56 -15.63
CA PRO A 140 -3.05 -2.90 -16.92
C PRO A 140 -1.89 -3.13 -17.90
N ALA A 141 -2.19 -3.23 -19.19
CA ALA A 141 -1.16 -3.39 -20.22
C ALA A 141 -0.16 -2.22 -20.19
N GLY A 142 1.14 -2.53 -20.31
CA GLY A 142 2.22 -1.53 -20.28
C GLY A 142 2.67 -1.08 -18.89
N SER A 143 2.09 -1.64 -17.81
CA SER A 143 2.53 -1.38 -16.44
C SER A 143 3.90 -1.99 -16.12
N SER A 144 4.68 -1.28 -15.30
CA SER A 144 5.88 -1.83 -14.66
C SER A 144 5.45 -2.83 -13.60
N PHE A 145 5.53 -4.12 -13.93
CA PHE A 145 5.02 -5.21 -13.09
C PHE A 145 5.48 -5.12 -11.64
N ASN A 146 6.78 -4.90 -11.41
CA ASN A 146 7.35 -4.88 -10.06
C ASN A 146 6.97 -3.62 -9.26
N GLU A 147 6.90 -2.45 -9.91
CA GLU A 147 6.58 -1.19 -9.23
C GLU A 147 5.10 -1.14 -8.86
N GLN A 148 4.22 -1.47 -9.82
CA GLN A 148 2.79 -1.43 -9.59
C GLN A 148 2.34 -2.52 -8.61
N LEU A 149 2.93 -3.71 -8.66
CA LEU A 149 2.59 -4.73 -7.69
C LEU A 149 3.02 -4.35 -6.27
N ARG A 150 4.21 -3.75 -6.11
CA ARG A 150 4.63 -3.24 -4.80
C ARG A 150 3.65 -2.20 -4.28
N SER A 151 3.29 -1.20 -5.10
CA SER A 151 2.33 -0.17 -4.67
C SER A 151 0.98 -0.81 -4.32
N GLU A 152 0.47 -1.71 -5.14
CA GLU A 152 -0.83 -2.35 -4.90
C GLU A 152 -0.88 -3.27 -3.67
N VAL A 153 0.22 -3.96 -3.33
CA VAL A 153 0.34 -4.70 -2.06
C VAL A 153 0.22 -3.75 -0.86
N PHE A 154 0.76 -2.54 -0.97
CA PHE A 154 0.59 -1.52 0.06
C PHE A 154 -0.80 -0.88 0.01
N ASP A 155 -1.28 -0.48 -1.16
CA ASP A 155 -2.48 0.34 -1.33
C ASP A 155 -3.77 -0.44 -1.09
N ALA A 156 -3.76 -1.76 -1.31
CA ALA A 156 -4.92 -2.59 -1.03
C ALA A 156 -5.39 -2.46 0.43
N THR A 157 -6.69 -2.25 0.62
CA THR A 157 -7.30 -2.24 1.96
C THR A 157 -7.13 -3.61 2.65
N VAL A 158 -7.31 -4.68 1.90
CA VAL A 158 -7.18 -6.07 2.36
C VAL A 158 -6.17 -6.82 1.50
N LEU A 159 -5.26 -7.57 2.12
CA LEU A 159 -4.52 -8.63 1.45
C LEU A 159 -5.01 -9.99 1.95
N VAL A 160 -5.45 -10.85 1.03
CA VAL A 160 -5.73 -12.26 1.31
C VAL A 160 -4.63 -13.12 0.73
N ALA A 161 -4.03 -13.98 1.55
CA ALA A 161 -2.96 -14.87 1.14
C ALA A 161 -3.45 -16.31 1.11
N LEU A 162 -3.54 -16.92 -0.08
CA LEU A 162 -3.87 -18.35 -0.22
C LEU A 162 -2.59 -19.17 -0.03
N LEU A 163 -2.47 -19.80 1.14
CA LEU A 163 -1.28 -20.48 1.62
C LEU A 163 -1.37 -21.99 1.35
N SER A 164 -0.74 -22.41 0.24
CA SER A 164 -0.44 -23.79 -0.11
C SER A 164 1.03 -24.10 0.19
N ALA A 165 1.42 -25.37 0.08
CA ALA A 165 2.84 -25.75 0.13
C ALA A 165 3.67 -25.08 -1.00
N SER A 166 3.07 -24.82 -2.16
CA SER A 166 3.72 -24.11 -3.27
C SER A 166 3.88 -22.63 -2.95
N SER A 167 2.84 -21.96 -2.44
CA SER A 167 2.92 -20.52 -2.16
C SER A 167 3.85 -20.18 -1.00
N LEU A 168 3.96 -21.06 0.01
CA LEU A 168 4.95 -20.92 1.08
C LEU A 168 6.41 -21.08 0.62
N LYS A 169 6.64 -21.68 -0.57
CA LYS A 169 7.97 -21.79 -1.21
C LYS A 169 8.21 -20.71 -2.26
N SER A 170 7.17 -19.99 -2.67
CA SER A 170 7.26 -18.94 -3.68
C SER A 170 7.94 -17.71 -3.08
N THR A 171 9.14 -17.40 -3.59
CA THR A 171 9.88 -16.19 -3.22
C THR A 171 9.02 -14.94 -3.39
N TYR A 172 8.26 -14.87 -4.48
CA TYR A 172 7.41 -13.73 -4.79
C TYR A 172 6.30 -13.53 -3.75
N THR A 173 5.56 -14.61 -3.44
CA THR A 173 4.53 -14.62 -2.40
C THR A 173 5.15 -14.18 -1.06
N LEU A 174 6.29 -14.75 -0.66
CA LEU A 174 6.94 -14.37 0.60
C LEU A 174 7.35 -12.88 0.63
N PHE A 175 7.78 -12.29 -0.50
CA PHE A 175 8.06 -10.87 -0.59
C PHE A 175 6.79 -10.01 -0.43
N GLU A 176 5.68 -10.37 -1.07
CA GLU A 176 4.39 -9.68 -0.92
C GLU A 176 3.90 -9.72 0.54
N LEU A 177 3.96 -10.90 1.16
CA LEU A 177 3.55 -11.09 2.55
C LEU A 177 4.49 -10.35 3.52
N GLY A 178 5.79 -10.38 3.26
CA GLY A 178 6.79 -9.66 4.06
C GLY A 178 6.60 -8.14 3.97
N ALA A 179 6.34 -7.60 2.77
CA ALA A 179 6.04 -6.18 2.57
C ALA A 179 4.75 -5.79 3.31
N ARG A 180 3.70 -6.60 3.19
CA ARG A 180 2.42 -6.37 3.85
C ARG A 180 2.54 -6.37 5.37
N TRP A 181 3.22 -7.38 5.91
CA TRP A 181 3.48 -7.49 7.34
C TRP A 181 4.31 -6.32 7.86
N GLY A 182 5.38 -5.95 7.15
CA GLY A 182 6.26 -4.82 7.50
C GLY A 182 5.53 -3.48 7.50
N ALA A 183 4.54 -3.29 6.61
CA ALA A 183 3.69 -2.10 6.58
C ALA A 183 2.58 -2.09 7.65
N GLN A 184 2.47 -3.14 8.47
CA GLN A 184 1.45 -3.29 9.51
C GLN A 184 0.01 -3.13 8.99
N LYS A 185 -0.22 -3.47 7.71
CA LYS A 185 -1.55 -3.44 7.08
C LYS A 185 -2.21 -4.82 7.16
N TYR A 186 -3.53 -4.83 7.04
CA TYR A 186 -4.31 -6.05 7.24
C TYR A 186 -3.94 -7.16 6.25
N LEU A 187 -3.66 -8.34 6.79
CA LEU A 187 -3.29 -9.55 6.08
C LEU A 187 -4.12 -10.72 6.64
N ALA A 188 -4.87 -11.39 5.77
CA ALA A 188 -5.64 -12.59 6.09
C ALA A 188 -4.99 -13.83 5.46
N PRO A 189 -4.30 -14.68 6.24
CA PRO A 189 -3.80 -15.96 5.75
C PRO A 189 -4.92 -16.97 5.63
N VAL A 190 -5.09 -17.59 4.45
CA VAL A 190 -6.08 -18.65 4.21
C VAL A 190 -5.33 -19.92 3.85
N LEU A 191 -5.45 -20.95 4.68
CA LEU A 191 -4.79 -22.25 4.48
C LEU A 191 -5.55 -23.09 3.47
N VAL A 192 -4.87 -23.50 2.40
CA VAL A 192 -5.45 -24.24 1.27
C VAL A 192 -4.65 -25.49 0.96
N ARG A 193 -5.25 -26.43 0.22
CA ARG A 193 -4.63 -27.68 -0.24
C ARG A 193 -3.95 -28.47 0.88
N GLY A 194 -4.70 -28.71 1.95
CA GLY A 194 -4.20 -29.43 3.13
C GLY A 194 -3.10 -28.74 3.95
N THR A 195 -2.75 -27.48 3.68
CA THR A 195 -1.74 -26.76 4.46
C THR A 195 -2.19 -26.59 5.90
N LEU A 196 -1.32 -26.92 6.84
CA LEU A 196 -1.60 -26.84 8.28
C LEU A 196 -0.99 -25.58 8.88
N VAL A 197 -1.58 -25.08 9.97
CA VAL A 197 -1.06 -23.94 10.74
C VAL A 197 0.41 -24.13 11.12
N ALA A 198 0.81 -25.36 11.45
CA ALA A 198 2.19 -25.71 11.79
C ALA A 198 3.21 -25.51 10.64
N ALA A 199 2.75 -25.39 9.39
CA ALA A 199 3.60 -25.08 8.26
C ALA A 199 3.96 -23.58 8.18
N LEU A 200 3.19 -22.72 8.87
CA LEU A 200 3.47 -21.28 8.93
C LEU A 200 4.69 -21.02 9.80
N ARG A 201 5.62 -20.23 9.27
CA ARG A 201 6.78 -19.73 10.02
C ARG A 201 6.52 -18.29 10.46
N GLN A 202 7.26 -17.84 11.47
CA GLN A 202 7.25 -16.43 11.86
C GLN A 202 7.68 -15.55 10.67
N PRO A 203 7.05 -14.37 10.46
CA PRO A 203 6.02 -13.79 11.31
C PRO A 203 4.59 -14.27 11.03
N LEU A 204 4.33 -15.02 9.95
CA LEU A 204 2.98 -15.43 9.55
C LEU A 204 2.25 -16.28 10.60
N SER A 205 2.98 -17.10 11.35
CA SER A 205 2.41 -17.92 12.44
C SER A 205 1.87 -17.11 13.62
N SER A 206 2.13 -15.80 13.69
CA SER A 206 1.52 -14.92 14.70
C SER A 206 0.13 -14.42 14.29
N LEU A 207 -0.30 -14.68 13.06
CA LEU A 207 -1.61 -14.28 12.53
C LEU A 207 -2.62 -15.42 12.69
N ASN A 208 -3.90 -15.06 12.86
CA ASN A 208 -4.97 -16.05 12.82
C ASN A 208 -5.19 -16.50 11.37
N ALA A 209 -4.88 -17.77 11.07
CA ALA A 209 -5.01 -18.34 9.74
C ALA A 209 -6.37 -19.03 9.58
N ILE A 210 -7.06 -18.73 8.47
CA ILE A 210 -8.39 -19.26 8.15
C ILE A 210 -8.25 -20.57 7.36
N PRO A 211 -8.75 -21.72 7.84
CA PRO A 211 -8.76 -22.94 7.06
C PRO A 211 -9.83 -22.88 5.96
N ALA A 212 -9.43 -22.97 4.68
CA ALA A 212 -10.36 -22.86 3.55
C ALA A 212 -11.45 -23.95 3.54
N LYS A 213 -11.20 -25.09 4.19
CA LYS A 213 -12.18 -26.18 4.32
C LYS A 213 -13.37 -25.86 5.25
N SER A 214 -13.34 -24.74 5.97
CA SER A 214 -14.33 -24.35 6.97
C SER A 214 -15.23 -23.25 6.42
N GLU A 215 -16.44 -23.61 5.97
CA GLU A 215 -17.41 -22.64 5.44
C GLU A 215 -17.70 -21.52 6.45
N SER A 216 -17.76 -21.83 7.75
CA SER A 216 -17.98 -20.82 8.80
C SER A 216 -16.82 -19.83 8.94
N ASP A 217 -15.57 -20.32 8.91
CA ASP A 217 -14.40 -19.44 9.05
C ASP A 217 -14.20 -18.58 7.80
N VAL A 218 -14.50 -19.14 6.61
CA VAL A 218 -14.48 -18.39 5.36
C VAL A 218 -15.62 -17.37 5.32
N SER A 219 -16.83 -17.71 5.80
CA SER A 219 -17.92 -16.73 5.94
C SER A 219 -17.53 -15.58 6.87
N GLN A 220 -16.89 -15.88 8.02
CA GLN A 220 -16.40 -14.85 8.93
C GLN A 220 -15.32 -13.97 8.27
N LEU A 221 -14.47 -14.54 7.42
CA LEU A 221 -13.51 -13.77 6.62
C LEU A 221 -14.24 -12.80 5.68
N ILE A 222 -15.30 -13.22 5.00
CA ILE A 222 -16.11 -12.34 4.14
C ILE A 222 -16.69 -11.17 4.94
N ASP A 223 -17.26 -11.42 6.11
CA ASP A 223 -17.79 -10.37 6.99
C ASP A 223 -16.68 -9.39 7.40
N THR A 224 -15.51 -9.92 7.78
CA THR A 224 -14.34 -9.10 8.14
C THR A 224 -13.85 -8.24 6.96
N ILE A 225 -13.88 -8.78 5.73
CA ILE A 225 -13.53 -8.03 4.53
C ILE A 225 -14.57 -6.93 4.30
N ALA A 226 -15.87 -7.24 4.40
CA ALA A 226 -16.94 -6.27 4.23
C ALA A 226 -16.81 -5.08 5.20
N GLU A 227 -16.56 -5.36 6.48
CA GLU A 227 -16.31 -4.35 7.51
C GLU A 227 -15.11 -3.45 7.15
N ARG A 228 -14.00 -4.06 6.70
CA ARG A 228 -12.79 -3.30 6.35
C ARG A 228 -12.94 -2.45 5.10
N LEU A 229 -13.74 -2.91 4.14
CA LEU A 229 -14.08 -2.15 2.94
C LEU A 229 -15.20 -1.13 3.19
N ASN A 230 -15.81 -1.13 4.39
CA ASN A 230 -16.98 -0.32 4.73
C ASN A 230 -18.14 -0.53 3.75
N VAL A 231 -18.39 -1.79 3.41
CA VAL A 231 -19.52 -2.22 2.56
C VAL A 231 -20.38 -3.23 3.30
N GLN A 232 -21.64 -3.35 2.87
CA GLN A 232 -22.52 -4.40 3.37
C GLN A 232 -22.39 -5.64 2.48
N ALA A 233 -22.01 -6.77 3.07
CA ALA A 233 -22.06 -8.05 2.37
C ALA A 233 -23.50 -8.39 1.97
N PHE A 234 -23.65 -9.09 0.85
CA PHE A 234 -24.93 -9.64 0.45
C PHE A 234 -25.39 -10.72 1.45
N PRO A 235 -26.70 -11.06 1.49
CA PRO A 235 -27.17 -12.11 2.39
C PRO A 235 -26.50 -13.46 2.13
N HIS A 236 -26.14 -14.21 3.18
CA HIS A 236 -25.41 -15.48 3.06
C HIS A 236 -25.95 -16.46 2.00
N TYR A 237 -27.27 -16.58 1.86
CA TYR A 237 -27.88 -17.47 0.87
C TYR A 237 -27.55 -17.11 -0.59
N SER A 238 -27.17 -15.86 -0.89
CA SER A 238 -26.86 -15.42 -2.26
C SER A 238 -25.51 -15.93 -2.77
N TYR A 239 -24.59 -16.27 -1.87
CA TYR A 239 -23.24 -16.72 -2.20
C TYR A 239 -22.87 -18.08 -1.60
N ALA A 240 -23.82 -18.77 -0.93
CA ALA A 240 -23.57 -20.07 -0.30
C ALA A 240 -23.05 -21.14 -1.28
N GLY A 241 -23.44 -21.07 -2.56
CA GLY A 241 -22.93 -21.96 -3.61
C GLY A 241 -21.45 -21.71 -3.94
N ASP A 242 -21.07 -20.45 -4.11
CA ASP A 242 -19.67 -20.05 -4.33
C ASP A 242 -18.81 -20.33 -3.11
N LEU A 243 -19.35 -20.12 -1.90
CA LEU A 243 -18.67 -20.42 -0.64
C LEU A 243 -18.30 -21.90 -0.57
N ARG A 244 -19.27 -22.78 -0.81
CA ARG A 244 -19.04 -24.22 -0.86
C ARG A 244 -18.05 -24.60 -1.95
N SER A 245 -18.19 -24.03 -3.14
CA SER A 245 -17.29 -24.32 -4.27
C SER A 245 -15.85 -23.94 -3.96
N PHE A 246 -15.61 -22.78 -3.35
CA PHE A 246 -14.28 -22.37 -2.88
C PHE A 246 -13.76 -23.30 -1.78
N CYS A 247 -14.60 -23.63 -0.79
CA CYS A 247 -14.18 -24.51 0.30
C CYS A 247 -13.83 -25.92 -0.18
N GLU A 248 -14.56 -26.47 -1.15
CA GLU A 248 -14.26 -27.75 -1.79
C GLU A 248 -12.95 -27.69 -2.59
N ALA A 249 -12.75 -26.63 -3.39
CA ALA A 249 -11.51 -26.43 -4.14
C ALA A 249 -10.29 -26.21 -3.23
N GLY A 250 -10.51 -25.68 -2.02
CA GLY A 250 -9.48 -25.37 -1.03
C GLY A 250 -9.06 -26.56 -0.15
N LYS A 251 -9.74 -27.70 -0.22
CA LYS A 251 -9.36 -28.94 0.50
C LYS A 251 -8.01 -29.46 0.01
#